data_AF-A0A2B7XHW9-F1
#
_entry.id   AF-A0A2B7XHW9-F1
#
_cell.length_a   1.000
_cell.length_b   1.000
_cell.length_c   1.000
_cell.angle_alpha   90.00
_cell.angle_beta   90.00
_cell.angle_gamma   90.00
#
_symmetry.space_group_name_H-M   'P 1'
#
loop_
_entity.id
_entity.type
_entity.pdbx_description
1 polymer ?
#
loop_
_entity_poly.entity_id
_entity_poly.type
_entity_poly.pdbx_seq_one_letter_code
_entity_poly.pdbx_strand_id
1 'polypeptide(L)'
;MATITGEIAVMLSVLGCARGDDRILEAIVLVGPRMEIEEFDFDCSTYYTFKPTGTDLLFENDVLTMAMVRTQPDNQDKTYGLYPRPAALIDGLSPTATGPEVSTFLGNPECVGPNWDRYEVNNCYLHSSSIRRQIESLGSLRFLSQLGVKSDGE
;
A
#
# COMPACT_ATOMS: atom_id res chain seq x y z
N MET A 1 -19.56 -4.45 -3.57
CA MET A 1 -18.14 -4.12 -3.80
C MET A 1 -18.02 -2.65 -4.14
N ALA A 2 -17.15 -1.94 -3.43
CA ALA A 2 -16.82 -0.57 -3.76
C ALA A 2 -15.90 -0.57 -4.99
N THR A 3 -16.12 0.41 -5.87
CA THR A 3 -15.19 0.69 -6.97
C THR A 3 -14.47 1.99 -6.65
N ILE A 4 -13.14 1.96 -6.64
CA ILE A 4 -12.30 3.12 -6.42
C ILE A 4 -11.58 3.52 -7.72
N THR A 5 -11.36 4.82 -7.85
CA THR A 5 -10.73 5.46 -9.01
C THR A 5 -9.58 6.35 -8.52
N GLY A 6 -8.82 6.93 -9.45
CA GLY A 6 -7.55 7.62 -9.17
C GLY A 6 -6.35 6.77 -9.55
N GLU A 7 -5.15 7.23 -9.16
CA GLU A 7 -3.90 6.56 -9.51
C GLU A 7 -3.76 5.16 -8.91
N ILE A 8 -4.51 4.87 -7.83
CA ILE A 8 -4.57 3.54 -7.25
C ILE A 8 -5.11 2.48 -8.21
N ALA A 9 -5.98 2.87 -9.14
CA ALA A 9 -6.56 1.94 -10.11
C ALA A 9 -5.48 1.37 -11.03
N VAL A 10 -4.44 2.15 -11.35
CA VAL A 10 -3.28 1.68 -12.11
C VAL A 10 -2.54 0.61 -11.32
N MET A 11 -2.24 0.87 -10.04
CA MET A 11 -1.54 -0.09 -9.17
C MET A 11 -2.34 -1.38 -8.97
N LEU A 12 -3.66 -1.27 -8.81
CA LEU A 12 -4.54 -2.45 -8.69
C LEU A 12 -4.58 -3.25 -10.00
N SER A 13 -4.58 -2.58 -11.16
CA SER A 13 -4.66 -3.24 -12.46
C SER A 13 -3.44 -4.09 -12.82
N VAL A 14 -2.30 -3.83 -12.18
CA VAL A 14 -1.04 -4.54 -12.43
C VAL A 14 -0.77 -5.65 -11.41
N LEU A 15 -1.60 -5.77 -10.36
CA LEU A 15 -1.51 -6.93 -9.46
C LEU A 15 -1.75 -8.22 -10.24
N GLY A 16 -0.96 -9.25 -9.94
CA GLY A 16 -0.96 -10.53 -10.65
C GLY A 16 -0.13 -10.54 -11.94
N CYS A 17 0.46 -9.42 -12.35
CA CYS A 17 1.39 -9.39 -13.49
C CYS A 17 2.74 -9.99 -13.12
N ALA A 18 3.38 -10.66 -14.08
CA ALA A 18 4.73 -11.19 -13.90
C ALA A 18 5.77 -10.06 -13.91
N ARG A 19 6.88 -10.27 -13.22
CA ARG A 19 8.05 -9.38 -13.22
C ARG A 19 8.54 -9.22 -14.66
N GLY A 20 8.67 -7.97 -15.12
CA GLY A 20 9.01 -7.64 -16.51
C GLY A 20 7.82 -7.43 -17.44
N ASP A 21 6.58 -7.56 -16.97
CA ASP A 21 5.40 -7.15 -17.74
C ASP A 21 5.37 -5.61 -17.92
N ASP A 22 5.24 -5.15 -19.15
CA ASP A 22 5.26 -3.73 -19.50
C ASP A 22 4.18 -2.92 -18.77
N ARG A 23 3.06 -3.54 -18.37
CA ARG A 23 2.00 -2.86 -17.61
C ARG A 23 2.51 -2.36 -16.25
N ILE A 24 3.48 -3.06 -15.64
CA ILE A 24 4.07 -2.64 -14.37
C ILE A 24 4.83 -1.31 -14.53
N LEU A 25 5.34 -1.00 -15.73
CA LEU A 25 5.99 0.28 -16.00
C LEU A 25 5.02 1.45 -15.79
N GLU A 26 3.73 1.28 -16.06
CA GLU A 26 2.72 2.32 -15.80
C GLU A 26 2.64 2.68 -14.31
N ALA A 27 2.71 1.68 -13.43
CA ALA A 27 2.76 1.91 -11.98
C ALA A 27 4.09 2.55 -11.54
N ILE A 28 5.21 2.13 -12.15
CA ILE A 28 6.55 2.71 -11.87
C ILE A 28 6.61 4.19 -12.29
N VAL A 29 5.98 4.56 -13.41
CA VAL A 29 5.93 5.96 -13.88
C VAL A 29 5.24 6.88 -12.85
N LEU A 30 4.29 6.37 -12.07
CA LEU A 30 3.62 7.16 -11.02
C LEU A 30 4.57 7.52 -9.87
N VAL A 31 5.51 6.63 -9.54
CA VAL A 31 6.40 6.73 -8.37
C VAL A 31 7.83 7.14 -8.72
N GLY A 32 8.16 7.18 -10.01
CA GLY A 32 9.44 7.66 -10.50
C GLY A 32 10.53 6.57 -10.56
N PRO A 33 11.68 6.87 -11.18
CA PRO A 33 12.67 5.86 -11.57
C PRO A 33 13.67 5.47 -10.46
N ARG A 34 13.62 6.13 -9.29
CA ARG A 34 14.59 5.90 -8.21
C ARG A 34 14.14 4.71 -7.35
N MET A 35 14.59 3.54 -7.75
CA MET A 35 14.23 2.25 -7.15
C MET A 35 15.47 1.54 -6.60
N GLU A 36 15.31 0.89 -5.45
CA GLU A 36 16.20 -0.12 -4.92
C GLU A 36 15.54 -1.50 -5.07
N ILE A 37 16.32 -2.53 -5.39
CA ILE A 37 15.82 -3.91 -5.49
C ILE A 37 16.42 -4.72 -4.34
N GLU A 38 15.56 -5.38 -3.57
CA GLU A 38 15.96 -6.32 -2.51
C GLU A 38 15.35 -7.69 -2.82
N GLU A 39 16.18 -8.72 -2.95
CA GLU A 39 15.75 -10.09 -3.22
C GLU A 39 15.93 -10.95 -1.96
N PHE A 40 14.93 -11.76 -1.63
CA PHE A 40 14.94 -12.66 -0.49
C PHE A 40 14.71 -14.10 -0.98
N ASP A 41 15.76 -14.91 -0.94
CA ASP A 41 15.74 -16.28 -1.44
C ASP A 41 14.85 -17.22 -0.61
N PHE A 42 14.62 -16.92 0.66
CA PHE A 42 13.89 -17.81 1.58
C PHE A 42 12.41 -17.95 1.21
N ASP A 43 11.80 -16.87 0.74
CA ASP A 43 10.37 -16.80 0.38
C ASP A 43 10.15 -16.50 -1.11
N CYS A 44 11.21 -16.57 -1.93
CA CYS A 44 11.19 -16.20 -3.34
C CYS A 44 10.55 -14.82 -3.56
N SER A 45 10.86 -13.86 -2.67
CA SER A 45 10.30 -12.52 -2.73
C SER A 45 11.29 -11.51 -3.29
N THR A 46 10.78 -10.51 -3.98
CA THR A 46 11.56 -9.38 -4.48
C THR A 46 10.82 -8.10 -4.18
N TYR A 47 11.49 -7.16 -3.54
CA TYR A 47 10.98 -5.83 -3.27
C TYR A 47 11.58 -4.85 -4.25
N TYR A 48 10.72 -4.10 -4.93
CA TYR A 48 11.07 -2.88 -5.63
C TYR A 48 10.68 -1.71 -4.73
N THR A 49 11.70 -1.10 -4.13
CA THR A 49 11.57 -0.11 -3.07
C THR A 49 11.79 1.29 -3.65
N PHE A 50 10.76 2.13 -3.62
CA PHE A 50 10.80 3.53 -4.05
C PHE A 50 10.75 4.44 -2.82
N LYS A 51 11.78 4.35 -1.97
CA LYS A 51 11.91 5.11 -0.72
C LYS A 51 11.56 6.60 -0.86
N PRO A 52 12.12 7.36 -1.83
CA PRO A 52 11.82 8.79 -1.96
C PRO A 52 10.34 9.12 -2.21
N THR A 53 9.58 8.18 -2.75
CA THR A 53 8.17 8.35 -3.13
C THR A 53 7.24 7.43 -2.35
N GLY A 54 7.71 6.91 -1.21
CA GLY A 54 6.84 6.25 -0.24
C GLY A 54 6.24 4.93 -0.70
N THR A 55 6.72 4.34 -1.80
CA THR A 55 6.05 3.20 -2.46
C THR A 55 6.94 1.98 -2.53
N ASP A 56 6.37 0.81 -2.26
CA ASP A 56 7.05 -0.48 -2.40
C ASP A 56 6.19 -1.42 -3.25
N LEU A 57 6.81 -2.16 -4.18
CA LEU A 57 6.15 -3.25 -4.92
C LEU A 57 6.76 -4.57 -4.49
N LEU A 58 5.92 -5.51 -4.05
CA LEU A 58 6.33 -6.85 -3.64
C LEU A 58 5.95 -7.85 -4.73
N PHE A 59 6.97 -8.59 -5.16
CA PHE A 59 6.83 -9.74 -6.02
C PHE A 59 7.01 -11.00 -5.18
N GLU A 60 6.10 -11.96 -5.30
CA GLU A 60 6.23 -13.31 -4.75
C GLU A 60 6.24 -14.29 -5.93
N ASN A 61 7.27 -15.12 -6.04
CA ASN A 61 7.45 -16.03 -7.19
C ASN A 61 7.37 -15.30 -8.54
N ASP A 62 8.07 -14.17 -8.66
CA ASP A 62 8.06 -13.29 -9.84
C ASP A 62 6.67 -12.70 -10.20
N VAL A 63 5.66 -12.77 -9.34
CA VAL A 63 4.34 -12.17 -9.58
C VAL A 63 4.14 -10.99 -8.63
N LEU A 64 3.71 -9.83 -9.16
CA LEU A 64 3.40 -8.66 -8.34
C LEU A 64 2.15 -8.93 -7.48
N THR A 65 2.33 -9.12 -6.17
CA THR A 65 1.24 -9.47 -5.25
C THR A 65 0.81 -8.32 -4.35
N MET A 66 1.65 -7.30 -4.19
CA MET A 66 1.35 -6.16 -3.32
C MET A 66 2.03 -4.88 -3.80
N ALA A 67 1.31 -3.76 -3.66
CA ALA A 67 1.90 -2.42 -3.62
C ALA A 67 1.59 -1.78 -2.26
N MET A 68 2.57 -1.12 -1.68
CA MET A 68 2.41 -0.39 -0.42
C MET A 68 2.70 1.07 -0.68
N VAL A 69 1.81 1.96 -0.27
CA VAL A 69 1.91 3.39 -0.57
C VAL A 69 1.75 4.21 0.70
N ARG A 70 2.72 5.09 0.97
CA ARG A 70 2.71 6.00 2.12
C ARG A 70 2.09 7.34 1.72
N THR A 71 0.93 7.65 2.28
CA THR A 71 0.30 8.99 2.13
C THR A 71 0.66 9.94 3.26
N GLN A 72 1.22 9.42 4.36
CA GLN A 72 1.59 10.20 5.54
C GLN A 72 2.97 9.82 6.07
N PRO A 73 3.67 10.74 6.78
CA PRO A 73 5.00 10.48 7.32
C PRO A 73 5.02 9.32 8.31
N ASP A 74 6.07 8.51 8.24
CA ASP A 74 6.35 7.50 9.26
C ASP A 74 7.38 8.03 10.26
N ASN A 75 6.94 8.25 11.50
CA ASN A 75 7.83 8.70 12.57
C ASN A 75 8.91 7.67 12.97
N GLN A 76 8.72 6.39 12.66
CA GLN A 76 9.68 5.31 12.95
C GLN A 76 10.69 5.12 11.82
N ASP A 77 10.29 5.40 10.58
CA ASP A 77 11.16 5.29 9.41
C ASP A 77 11.11 6.58 8.58
N LYS A 78 11.99 7.51 8.97
CA LYS A 78 12.15 8.80 8.30
C LYS A 78 12.87 8.71 6.96
N THR A 79 13.28 7.51 6.52
CA THR A 79 13.96 7.32 5.24
C THR A 79 13.00 7.32 4.07
N TYR A 80 11.72 7.02 4.32
CA TYR A 80 10.68 7.08 3.31
C TYR A 80 10.14 8.50 3.15
N GLY A 81 10.00 8.91 1.89
CA GLY A 81 9.16 10.03 1.49
C GLY A 81 7.68 9.63 1.41
N LEU A 82 6.89 10.51 0.82
CA LEU A 82 5.45 10.32 0.59
C LEU A 82 5.19 10.05 -0.88
N TYR A 83 4.04 9.42 -1.14
CA TYR A 83 3.52 9.27 -2.49
C TYR A 83 3.48 10.64 -3.21
N PRO A 84 3.94 10.74 -4.47
CA PRO A 84 4.16 12.04 -5.11
C PRO A 84 2.90 12.89 -5.27
N ARG A 85 1.75 12.25 -5.45
CA ARG A 85 0.46 12.90 -5.70
C ARG A 85 -0.62 12.32 -4.77
N PRO A 86 -0.52 12.53 -3.45
CA PRO A 86 -1.33 11.82 -2.47
C PRO A 86 -2.83 12.16 -2.59
N ALA A 87 -3.18 13.36 -3.07
CA ALA A 87 -4.56 13.75 -3.34
C ALA A 87 -5.16 13.16 -4.64
N ALA A 88 -4.34 12.62 -5.55
CA ALA A 88 -4.78 11.98 -6.80
C ALA A 88 -4.84 10.44 -6.70
N LEU A 89 -4.52 9.92 -5.52
CA LEU A 89 -4.31 8.50 -5.31
C LEU A 89 -5.62 7.72 -5.28
N ILE A 90 -6.57 8.16 -4.46
CA ILE A 90 -7.94 7.65 -4.43
C ILE A 90 -8.88 8.83 -4.61
N ASP A 91 -9.60 8.86 -5.72
CA ASP A 91 -10.55 9.93 -6.01
C ASP A 91 -11.65 9.96 -4.95
N GLY A 92 -11.87 11.13 -4.34
CA GLY A 92 -12.89 11.32 -3.31
C GLY A 92 -12.47 10.95 -1.89
N LEU A 93 -11.23 10.49 -1.68
CA LEU A 93 -10.70 10.19 -0.35
C LEU A 93 -9.50 11.08 -0.02
N SER A 94 -9.52 11.72 1.15
CA SER A 94 -8.38 12.51 1.61
C SER A 94 -7.16 11.61 1.86
N PRO A 95 -5.93 12.03 1.50
CA PRO A 95 -4.72 11.31 1.91
C PRO A 95 -4.52 11.28 3.43
N THR A 96 -5.23 12.15 4.15
CA THR A 96 -5.29 12.19 5.61
C THR A 96 -6.52 11.51 6.21
N ALA A 97 -7.29 10.75 5.42
CA ALA A 97 -8.50 10.10 5.88
C ALA A 97 -8.21 9.14 7.04
N THR A 98 -9.04 9.23 8.07
CA THR A 98 -9.06 8.36 9.25
C THR A 98 -9.80 7.06 8.94
N GLY A 99 -9.61 6.02 9.76
CA GLY A 99 -10.34 4.75 9.62
C GLY A 99 -11.88 4.89 9.48
N PRO A 100 -12.55 5.73 10.29
CA PRO A 100 -13.97 6.01 10.12
C PRO A 100 -14.33 6.68 8.79
N GLU A 101 -13.50 7.60 8.28
CA GLU A 101 -13.73 8.24 6.98
C GLU A 101 -13.53 7.25 5.83
N VAL A 102 -12.51 6.38 5.92
CA VAL A 102 -12.29 5.28 4.97
C VAL A 102 -13.47 4.31 4.96
N SER A 103 -13.97 3.92 6.13
CA SER A 103 -15.15 3.04 6.24
C SER A 103 -16.43 3.71 5.72
N THR A 104 -16.58 5.02 5.93
CA THR A 104 -17.70 5.78 5.36
C THR A 104 -17.64 5.79 3.84
N PHE A 105 -16.43 5.86 3.27
CA PHE A 105 -16.21 5.88 1.83
C PHE A 105 -16.31 4.50 1.17
N LEU A 106 -15.70 3.46 1.74
CA LEU A 106 -15.62 2.11 1.17
C LEU A 106 -16.74 1.17 1.63
N GLY A 107 -17.50 1.56 2.65
CA GLY A 107 -18.45 0.70 3.35
C GLY A 107 -17.78 -0.14 4.44
N ASN A 108 -18.44 -1.23 4.82
CA ASN A 108 -17.90 -2.10 5.88
C ASN A 108 -16.68 -2.88 5.39
N PRO A 109 -15.60 -2.96 6.19
CA PRO A 109 -14.48 -3.84 5.88
C PRO A 109 -14.92 -5.30 5.87
N GLU A 110 -14.30 -6.08 5.00
CA GLU A 110 -14.43 -7.54 4.95
C GLU A 110 -13.75 -8.18 6.16
N CYS A 111 -12.63 -7.60 6.62
CA CYS A 111 -11.90 -8.07 7.78
C CYS A 111 -11.31 -6.88 8.56
N VAL A 112 -11.39 -6.95 9.88
CA VAL A 112 -10.87 -5.94 10.81
C VAL A 112 -9.78 -6.58 11.65
N GLY A 113 -8.60 -5.98 11.65
CA GLY A 113 -7.49 -6.31 12.53
C GLY A 113 -7.26 -5.23 13.58
N PRO A 114 -6.33 -5.44 14.53
CA PRO A 114 -6.09 -4.49 15.63
C PRO A 114 -5.72 -3.07 15.17
N ASN A 115 -5.05 -2.93 14.02
CA ASN A 115 -4.56 -1.64 13.49
C ASN A 115 -4.77 -1.52 11.97
N TRP A 116 -5.61 -2.36 11.38
CA TRP A 116 -5.86 -2.36 9.95
C TRP A 116 -7.27 -2.83 9.63
N ASP A 117 -7.81 -2.32 8.53
CA ASP A 117 -9.09 -2.71 7.95
C ASP A 117 -8.84 -3.17 6.50
N ARG A 118 -9.43 -4.30 6.11
CA ARG A 118 -9.36 -4.83 4.74
C ARG A 118 -10.68 -4.68 4.04
N TYR A 119 -10.66 -4.13 2.84
CA TYR A 119 -11.81 -3.89 1.98
C TYR A 119 -11.62 -4.61 0.65
N GLU A 120 -12.72 -5.17 0.13
CA GLU A 120 -12.76 -5.68 -1.24
C GLU A 120 -13.12 -4.53 -2.19
N VAL A 121 -12.18 -4.16 -3.06
CA VAL A 121 -12.28 -3.05 -4.02
C VAL A 121 -11.73 -3.48 -5.37
N ASN A 122 -12.44 -3.18 -6.46
CA ASN A 122 -11.99 -3.49 -7.84
C ASN A 122 -11.50 -4.96 -8.02
N ASN A 123 -12.17 -5.94 -7.39
CA ASN A 123 -11.79 -7.36 -7.35
C ASN A 123 -10.41 -7.64 -6.70
N CYS A 124 -9.92 -6.72 -5.88
CA CYS A 124 -8.66 -6.77 -5.15
C CYS A 124 -8.91 -6.44 -3.67
N TYR A 125 -7.87 -6.58 -2.85
CA TYR A 125 -7.90 -6.19 -1.45
C TYR A 125 -7.09 -4.92 -1.19
N LEU A 126 -7.75 -3.96 -0.55
CA LEU A 126 -7.11 -2.76 -0.02
C LEU A 126 -7.09 -2.85 1.51
N HIS A 127 -5.90 -2.72 2.07
CA HIS A 127 -5.68 -2.61 3.51
C HIS A 127 -5.42 -1.16 3.88
N SER A 128 -6.30 -0.59 4.68
CA SER A 128 -6.05 0.68 5.36
C SER A 128 -5.42 0.39 6.72
N SER A 129 -4.34 1.09 7.09
CA SER A 129 -3.67 0.86 8.37
C SER A 129 -3.26 2.16 9.06
N SER A 130 -3.42 2.21 10.39
CA SER A 130 -3.09 3.42 11.15
C SER A 130 -1.72 3.38 11.85
N ILE A 131 -1.22 2.23 12.32
CA ILE A 131 0.13 2.09 12.94
C ILE A 131 0.69 0.67 12.70
N ARG A 132 2.03 0.56 12.49
CA ARG A 132 2.80 -0.60 11.98
C ARG A 132 2.99 -1.79 12.95
N ARG A 133 2.94 -3.03 12.45
CA ARG A 133 3.96 -4.10 12.63
C ARG A 133 3.77 -5.30 11.65
N GLN A 134 4.91 -5.67 11.04
CA GLN A 134 5.42 -6.97 10.54
C GLN A 134 4.62 -7.88 9.58
N ILE A 135 5.31 -8.20 8.46
CA ILE A 135 5.36 -9.42 7.64
C ILE A 135 4.39 -10.52 8.06
N GLU A 136 3.44 -10.83 7.18
CA GLU A 136 2.95 -12.20 6.92
C GLU A 136 2.26 -12.25 5.56
N SER A 137 2.52 -13.32 4.82
CA SER A 137 2.27 -13.52 3.39
C SER A 137 0.79 -13.45 2.99
N LEU A 138 0.59 -13.21 1.69
CA LEU A 138 -0.63 -13.28 0.86
C LEU A 138 -1.17 -11.90 0.46
N GLY A 139 -1.10 -11.66 -0.86
CA GLY A 139 -1.19 -10.38 -1.55
C GLY A 139 -2.27 -9.41 -1.09
N SER A 140 -1.88 -8.14 -0.94
CA SER A 140 -2.80 -7.04 -0.61
C SER A 140 -2.14 -5.68 -0.84
N LEU A 141 -2.87 -4.69 -1.35
CA LEU A 141 -2.39 -3.31 -1.48
C LEU A 141 -2.59 -2.53 -0.15
N ARG A 142 -1.59 -1.79 0.40
CA ARG A 142 -1.70 -1.15 1.75
C ARG A 142 -1.43 0.37 1.80
N PHE A 143 -2.24 1.12 2.57
CA PHE A 143 -2.11 2.57 2.89
C PHE A 143 -1.89 2.86 4.40
N LEU A 144 -1.14 3.93 4.74
CA LEU A 144 -0.63 4.24 6.10
C LEU A 144 -0.98 5.66 6.63
N SER A 145 -1.52 5.78 7.85
CA SER A 145 -1.80 7.08 8.54
C SER A 145 -1.80 7.05 10.10
N GLN A 146 -0.91 7.78 10.78
CA GLN A 146 -0.68 7.71 12.26
C GLN A 146 -1.59 8.56 13.18
N LEU A 147 -1.77 8.10 14.43
CA LEU A 147 -1.43 8.82 15.69
C LEU A 147 -1.53 7.89 16.93
N GLY A 148 -0.52 7.89 17.81
CA GLY A 148 -0.42 7.00 18.98
C GLY A 148 -0.30 7.68 20.35
N VAL A 149 -0.47 6.92 21.44
CA VAL A 149 0.13 7.15 22.78
C VAL A 149 0.43 5.80 23.46
N LYS A 150 1.42 5.85 24.34
CA LYS A 150 2.28 4.84 24.96
C LYS A 150 1.67 4.10 26.16
N SER A 151 2.26 2.91 26.41
CA SER A 151 2.20 1.95 27.52
C SER A 151 2.16 2.48 28.96
N ASP A 152 1.45 1.75 29.82
CA ASP A 152 1.82 1.26 31.18
C ASP A 152 1.27 -0.19 31.24
N GLY A 153 1.92 -1.25 31.71
CA GLY A 153 3.01 -1.41 32.67
C GLY A 153 2.58 -2.51 33.65
N GLU A 154 3.03 -3.75 33.42
CA GLU A 154 3.48 -4.73 34.44
C GLU A 154 4.21 -5.88 33.73
#